data_AF-A0A200ICD2-F1
#
_entry.id   AF-A0A200ICD2-F1
#
_cell.length_a   1.000
_cell.length_b   1.000
_cell.length_c   1.000
_cell.angle_alpha   90.00
_cell.angle_beta   90.00
_cell.angle_gamma   90.00
#
_symmetry.space_group_name_H-M   'P 1'
#
loop_
_entity.id
_entity.type
_entity.pdbx_description
1 polymer ?
#
loop_
_entity_poly.entity_id
_entity_poly.type
_entity_poly.pdbx_seq_one_letter_code
_entity_poly.pdbx_strand_id
1 'polypeptide(L)'
;MRLQENKQRLILLGEKVTDVWLADKITACIQQIEKNSQRFGTQFPSACATNGKYRLKGNDDWTNGFWTGMLWLAYEWTKEKNFLDRAMENIDSFQTRLDDHFVLDHHDIGFLYSLSAGAGYKITGDEHCKQEVIQAADVLLARFQEKGEFIQAWGTYGDPQEYRLIIDSLLNLPLLFAATQLSGETRYAEAASKHYQTVRKTVIKNDATTFHTYYFDPETGQPSHGATHQGNSDQSIWARGQSWAILGLPLNESYLHSQPFPENYPQIVDVFLAHLPADLVPYWDFDFNDQHPAEKDSSALAIAACGLLEAEKMEAYPDAQKIAKGMLYQLGEQYAASQVPENEGLLLHGVYAHAEGKGIDEPNLWGDYFYLEGLIRLALPNWQRYW
;
A
#
# COMPACT_ATOMS: atom_id res chain seq x y z
N MET A 1 -28.14 -0.61 7.15
CA MET A 1 -28.78 -0.56 5.81
C MET A 1 -27.74 -0.32 4.72
N ARG A 2 -26.94 0.76 4.82
CA ARG A 2 -25.89 1.12 3.84
C ARG A 2 -24.84 0.02 3.55
N LEU A 3 -24.38 -0.71 4.57
CA LEU A 3 -23.41 -1.81 4.41
C LEU A 3 -23.84 -2.87 3.39
N GLN A 4 -25.03 -3.46 3.58
CA GLN A 4 -25.51 -4.56 2.72
C GLN A 4 -25.83 -4.05 1.30
N GLU A 5 -26.33 -2.82 1.19
CA GLU A 5 -26.54 -2.16 -0.09
C GLU A 5 -25.23 -1.94 -0.85
N ASN A 6 -24.21 -1.38 -0.21
CA ASN A 6 -22.90 -1.15 -0.81
C ASN A 6 -22.24 -2.47 -1.23
N LYS A 7 -22.30 -3.51 -0.38
CA LYS A 7 -21.84 -4.87 -0.74
C LYS A 7 -22.51 -5.37 -2.01
N GLN A 8 -23.85 -5.35 -2.05
CA GLN A 8 -24.60 -5.86 -3.19
C GLN A 8 -24.28 -5.07 -4.47
N ARG A 9 -24.17 -3.75 -4.37
CA ARG A 9 -23.82 -2.89 -5.51
C ARG A 9 -22.42 -3.19 -6.04
N LEU A 10 -21.43 -3.35 -5.17
CA LEU A 10 -20.07 -3.75 -5.57
C LEU A 10 -20.07 -5.13 -6.23
N ILE A 11 -20.77 -6.12 -5.67
CA ILE A 11 -20.89 -7.45 -6.27
C ILE A 11 -21.46 -7.37 -7.69
N LEU A 12 -22.54 -6.60 -7.89
CA LEU A 12 -23.16 -6.41 -9.21
C LEU A 12 -22.24 -5.68 -10.20
N LEU A 13 -21.42 -4.72 -9.73
CA LEU A 13 -20.40 -4.10 -10.57
C LEU A 13 -19.30 -5.11 -10.93
N GLY A 14 -18.92 -5.98 -9.98
CA GLY A 14 -17.91 -7.01 -10.17
C GLY A 14 -18.28 -8.05 -11.23
N GLU A 15 -19.57 -8.30 -11.47
CA GLU A 15 -20.06 -9.15 -12.56
C GLU A 15 -19.73 -8.61 -13.96
N LYS A 16 -19.42 -7.31 -14.08
CA LYS A 16 -19.03 -6.67 -15.33
C LYS A 16 -17.52 -6.78 -15.63
N VAL A 17 -16.74 -7.26 -14.67
CA VAL A 17 -15.29 -7.49 -14.86
C VAL A 17 -15.12 -8.76 -15.70
N THR A 18 -14.80 -8.57 -16.97
CA THR A 18 -14.46 -9.62 -17.93
C THR A 18 -12.97 -9.62 -18.23
N ASP A 19 -12.44 -10.70 -18.80
CA ASP A 19 -11.04 -10.77 -19.23
C ASP A 19 -10.70 -9.68 -20.26
N VAL A 20 -11.65 -9.35 -21.15
CA VAL A 20 -11.51 -8.25 -22.12
C VAL A 20 -11.41 -6.91 -21.39
N TRP A 21 -12.31 -6.65 -20.44
CA TRP A 21 -12.27 -5.42 -19.65
C TRP A 21 -10.95 -5.30 -18.87
N LEU A 22 -10.48 -6.38 -18.25
CA LEU A 22 -9.19 -6.40 -17.54
C LEU A 22 -8.03 -6.09 -18.48
N ALA A 23 -7.95 -6.77 -19.62
CA ALA A 23 -6.92 -6.55 -20.61
C ALA A 23 -6.92 -5.10 -21.13
N ASP A 24 -8.10 -4.52 -21.38
CA ASP A 24 -8.24 -3.13 -21.83
C ASP A 24 -7.73 -2.14 -20.78
N LYS A 25 -8.12 -2.30 -19.50
CA LYS A 25 -7.67 -1.39 -18.42
C LYS A 25 -6.17 -1.54 -18.15
N ILE A 26 -5.65 -2.76 -18.12
CA ILE A 26 -4.22 -3.02 -17.93
C ILE A 26 -3.41 -2.41 -19.09
N THR A 27 -3.87 -2.60 -20.33
CA THR A 27 -3.21 -2.02 -21.52
C THR A 27 -3.17 -0.49 -21.44
N ALA A 28 -4.28 0.15 -21.04
CA ALA A 28 -4.30 1.60 -20.86
C ALA A 28 -3.31 2.06 -19.78
N CYS A 29 -3.19 1.33 -18.67
CA CYS A 29 -2.22 1.64 -17.62
C CYS A 29 -0.78 1.51 -18.13
N ILE A 30 -0.47 0.44 -18.85
CA ILE A 30 0.87 0.17 -19.36
C ILE A 30 1.28 1.21 -20.41
N GLN A 31 0.36 1.62 -21.29
CA GLN A 31 0.63 2.72 -22.23
C GLN A 31 0.98 4.03 -21.51
N GLN A 32 0.34 4.31 -20.37
CA GLN A 32 0.68 5.48 -19.57
C GLN A 32 2.03 5.32 -18.87
N ILE A 33 2.32 4.13 -18.31
CA ILE A 33 3.63 3.81 -17.72
C ILE A 33 4.74 3.91 -18.76
N GLU A 34 4.53 3.48 -19.99
CA GLU A 34 5.51 3.59 -21.08
C GLU A 34 5.84 5.06 -21.39
N LYS A 35 4.82 5.90 -21.57
CA LYS A 35 4.99 7.35 -21.77
C LYS A 35 5.73 8.00 -20.60
N ASN A 36 5.34 7.65 -19.38
CA ASN A 36 5.98 8.13 -18.16
C ASN A 36 7.45 7.68 -18.10
N SER A 37 7.75 6.42 -18.39
CA SER A 37 9.12 5.88 -18.40
C SER A 37 10.02 6.62 -19.38
N GLN A 38 9.50 6.97 -20.57
CA GLN A 38 10.23 7.79 -21.54
C GLN A 38 10.50 9.21 -21.03
N ARG A 39 9.55 9.84 -20.34
CA ARG A 39 9.70 11.19 -19.79
C ARG A 39 10.60 11.23 -18.56
N PHE A 40 10.44 10.26 -17.66
CA PHE A 40 11.08 10.24 -16.36
C PHE A 40 12.54 9.81 -16.49
N GLY A 41 12.85 8.95 -17.47
CA GLY A 41 14.20 8.41 -17.64
C GLY A 41 14.64 7.71 -16.35
N THR A 42 15.82 8.06 -15.84
CA THR A 42 16.38 7.52 -14.59
C THR A 42 15.96 8.30 -13.34
N GLN A 43 15.08 9.30 -13.48
CA GLN A 43 14.52 10.05 -12.35
C GLN A 43 13.25 9.38 -11.84
N PHE A 44 12.85 9.73 -10.62
CA PHE A 44 11.63 9.22 -10.01
C PHE A 44 10.53 10.30 -10.00
N PRO A 45 9.26 9.92 -10.19
CA PRO A 45 8.14 10.82 -9.96
C PRO A 45 7.98 11.17 -8.47
N SER A 46 7.40 12.32 -8.18
CA SER A 46 6.95 12.71 -6.84
C SER A 46 5.83 11.82 -6.32
N ALA A 47 5.70 11.74 -4.99
CA ALA A 47 4.66 10.98 -4.30
C ALA A 47 3.24 11.19 -4.88
N CYS A 48 2.91 12.43 -5.20
CA CYS A 48 1.68 12.83 -5.88
C CYS A 48 1.98 13.76 -7.06
N ALA A 49 1.02 13.86 -7.98
CA ALA A 49 1.05 14.81 -9.07
C ALA A 49 0.71 16.24 -8.59
N THR A 50 0.87 17.20 -9.50
CA THR A 50 0.33 18.55 -9.37
C THR A 50 -0.24 18.95 -10.72
N ASN A 51 -1.53 19.26 -10.75
CA ASN A 51 -2.33 19.40 -11.96
C ASN A 51 -2.17 18.19 -12.89
N GLY A 52 -2.19 16.97 -12.34
CA GLY A 52 -2.07 15.73 -13.10
C GLY A 52 -0.69 15.42 -13.68
N LYS A 53 0.35 16.21 -13.38
CA LYS A 53 1.74 15.94 -13.80
C LYS A 53 2.63 15.65 -12.59
N TYR A 54 3.43 14.60 -12.63
CA TYR A 54 4.39 14.29 -11.57
C TYR A 54 5.63 15.18 -11.69
N ARG A 55 6.13 15.70 -10.56
CA ARG A 55 7.44 16.37 -10.53
C ARG A 55 8.52 15.31 -10.53
N LEU A 56 9.56 15.48 -11.35
CA LEU A 56 10.70 14.56 -11.33
C LEU A 56 11.70 14.96 -10.25
N LYS A 57 12.24 13.96 -9.56
CA LYS A 57 13.13 14.10 -8.41
C LYS A 57 14.07 12.90 -8.32
N GLY A 58 15.00 12.95 -7.37
CA GLY A 58 15.85 11.80 -7.03
C GLY A 58 15.09 10.70 -6.29
N ASN A 59 15.79 9.60 -6.01
CA ASN A 59 15.31 8.51 -5.17
C ASN A 59 15.41 8.90 -3.69
N ASP A 60 14.54 9.79 -3.22
CA ASP A 60 14.65 10.44 -1.90
C ASP A 60 13.31 10.54 -1.14
N ASP A 61 12.33 9.72 -1.51
CA ASP A 61 10.98 9.67 -0.92
C ASP A 61 10.63 8.25 -0.43
N TRP A 62 9.54 8.10 0.31
CA TRP A 62 8.99 6.79 0.73
C TRP A 62 8.24 6.06 -0.41
N THR A 63 8.02 6.74 -1.53
CA THR A 63 7.13 6.29 -2.62
C THR A 63 7.84 5.77 -3.87
N ASN A 64 9.17 5.90 -3.94
CA ASN A 64 9.92 5.56 -5.16
C ASN A 64 9.81 4.07 -5.54
N GLY A 65 9.59 3.19 -4.55
CA GLY A 65 9.36 1.76 -4.77
C GLY A 65 8.11 1.47 -5.61
N PHE A 66 7.04 2.26 -5.45
CA PHE A 66 5.80 2.08 -6.22
C PHE A 66 6.00 2.30 -7.72
N TRP A 67 6.82 3.28 -8.12
CA TRP A 67 7.17 3.48 -9.53
C TRP A 67 7.88 2.26 -10.10
N THR A 68 8.85 1.72 -9.37
CA THR A 68 9.59 0.52 -9.78
C THR A 68 8.68 -0.71 -9.81
N GLY A 69 7.80 -0.86 -8.84
CA GLY A 69 6.78 -1.91 -8.82
C GLY A 69 5.85 -1.84 -10.04
N MET A 70 5.45 -0.65 -10.47
CA MET A 70 4.65 -0.51 -11.70
C MET A 70 5.43 -0.90 -12.97
N LEU A 71 6.73 -0.63 -13.04
CA LEU A 71 7.59 -1.11 -14.14
C LEU A 71 7.69 -2.64 -14.14
N TRP A 72 7.81 -3.25 -12.96
CA TRP A 72 7.79 -4.71 -12.84
C TRP A 72 6.46 -5.33 -13.28
N LEU A 73 5.33 -4.75 -12.86
CA LEU A 73 3.99 -5.19 -13.28
C LEU A 73 3.82 -5.06 -14.80
N ALA A 74 4.29 -3.95 -15.39
CA ALA A 74 4.28 -3.74 -16.83
C ALA A 74 5.14 -4.76 -17.58
N TYR A 75 6.34 -5.07 -17.06
CA TYR A 75 7.19 -6.13 -17.63
C TYR A 75 6.52 -7.50 -17.51
N GLU A 76 5.92 -7.84 -16.38
CA GLU A 76 5.29 -9.15 -16.21
C GLU A 76 4.12 -9.38 -17.16
N TRP A 77 3.36 -8.31 -17.46
CA TRP A 77 2.27 -8.35 -18.43
C TRP A 77 2.76 -8.42 -19.88
N THR A 78 3.69 -7.54 -20.27
CA THR A 78 4.08 -7.36 -21.69
C THR A 78 5.26 -8.23 -22.12
N LYS A 79 6.14 -8.57 -21.18
CA LYS A 79 7.50 -9.11 -21.41
C LYS A 79 8.40 -8.20 -22.25
N GLU A 80 8.09 -6.91 -22.35
CA GLU A 80 8.92 -5.96 -23.09
C GLU A 80 10.17 -5.56 -22.30
N LYS A 81 11.33 -5.65 -22.97
CA LYS A 81 12.64 -5.46 -22.34
C LYS A 81 12.88 -4.03 -21.82
N ASN A 82 12.23 -3.03 -22.40
CA ASN A 82 12.31 -1.63 -21.95
C ASN A 82 11.91 -1.46 -20.47
N PHE A 83 10.85 -2.14 -20.00
CA PHE A 83 10.41 -2.10 -18.61
C PHE A 83 11.38 -2.81 -17.69
N LEU A 84 11.87 -3.99 -18.10
CA LEU A 84 12.91 -4.72 -17.38
C LEU A 84 14.18 -3.87 -17.21
N ASP A 85 14.68 -3.29 -18.30
CA ASP A 85 15.90 -2.49 -18.29
C ASP A 85 15.75 -1.26 -17.38
N ARG A 86 14.63 -0.53 -17.49
CA ARG A 86 14.34 0.62 -16.63
C ARG A 86 14.22 0.21 -15.16
N ALA A 87 13.58 -0.92 -14.87
CA ALA A 87 13.43 -1.39 -13.49
C ALA A 87 14.79 -1.80 -12.89
N MET A 88 15.66 -2.45 -13.67
CA MET A 88 17.03 -2.79 -13.23
C MET A 88 17.91 -1.54 -13.03
N GLU A 89 17.78 -0.50 -13.86
CA GLU A 89 18.45 0.78 -13.61
C GLU A 89 17.98 1.43 -12.30
N ASN A 90 16.70 1.26 -11.92
CA ASN A 90 16.22 1.71 -10.61
C ASN A 90 16.87 0.90 -9.46
N ILE A 91 17.12 -0.40 -9.63
CA ILE A 91 17.81 -1.23 -8.62
C ILE A 91 19.19 -0.65 -8.30
N ASP A 92 19.99 -0.31 -9.31
CA ASP A 92 21.28 0.36 -9.09
C ASP A 92 21.15 1.66 -8.28
N SER A 93 20.08 2.43 -8.53
CA SER A 93 19.78 3.65 -7.76
C SER A 93 19.35 3.35 -6.32
N PHE A 94 18.63 2.25 -6.07
CA PHE A 94 18.24 1.84 -4.72
C PHE A 94 19.43 1.29 -3.93
N GLN A 95 20.33 0.53 -4.56
CA GLN A 95 21.58 0.12 -3.92
C GLN A 95 22.41 1.35 -3.51
N THR A 96 22.55 2.35 -4.38
CA THR A 96 23.26 3.59 -4.03
C THR A 96 22.59 4.28 -2.81
N ARG A 97 21.24 4.28 -2.77
CA ARG A 97 20.48 4.85 -1.64
C ARG A 97 20.73 4.11 -0.32
N LEU A 98 20.88 2.78 -0.35
CA LEU A 98 21.27 1.98 0.82
C LEU A 98 22.70 2.28 1.26
N ASP A 99 23.64 2.26 0.32
CA ASP A 99 25.07 2.46 0.60
C ASP A 99 25.33 3.82 1.27
N ASP A 100 24.62 4.85 0.82
CA ASP A 100 24.70 6.20 1.35
C ASP A 100 23.77 6.45 2.56
N HIS A 101 22.94 5.47 2.95
CA HIS A 101 21.87 5.58 3.96
C HIS A 101 20.98 6.82 3.73
N PHE A 102 20.63 7.08 2.47
CA PHE A 102 20.03 8.35 2.07
C PHE A 102 18.51 8.37 2.24
N VAL A 103 18.03 9.14 3.22
CA VAL A 103 16.61 9.28 3.57
C VAL A 103 15.98 7.90 3.82
N LEU A 104 16.56 7.15 4.77
CA LEU A 104 16.08 5.81 5.18
C LEU A 104 15.81 5.70 6.69
N ASP A 105 15.82 6.83 7.41
CA ASP A 105 15.46 6.88 8.85
C ASP A 105 13.94 6.89 9.08
N HIS A 106 13.25 5.94 8.46
CA HIS A 106 11.81 5.72 8.57
C HIS A 106 11.46 4.25 8.33
N HIS A 107 10.24 3.83 8.66
CA HIS A 107 9.80 2.43 8.50
C HIS A 107 9.38 2.04 7.08
N ASP A 108 9.24 2.99 6.15
CA ASP A 108 8.76 2.75 4.77
C ASP A 108 9.75 1.98 3.87
N ILE A 109 10.75 1.34 4.47
CA ILE A 109 11.76 0.54 3.78
C ILE A 109 11.12 -0.63 3.03
N GLY A 110 10.05 -1.22 3.56
CA GLY A 110 9.34 -2.28 2.84
C GLY A 110 8.63 -1.79 1.59
N PHE A 111 7.99 -0.62 1.61
CA PHE A 111 7.42 -0.02 0.39
C PHE A 111 8.48 0.22 -0.68
N LEU A 112 9.67 0.66 -0.27
CA LEU A 112 10.78 0.91 -1.18
C LEU A 112 11.33 -0.39 -1.77
N TYR A 113 11.77 -1.31 -0.92
CA TYR A 113 12.60 -2.45 -1.33
C TYR A 113 11.82 -3.74 -1.61
N SER A 114 10.61 -3.93 -1.08
CA SER A 114 9.77 -5.06 -1.50
C SER A 114 9.30 -4.87 -2.95
N LEU A 115 9.00 -3.62 -3.34
CA LEU A 115 8.50 -3.28 -4.68
C LEU A 115 9.60 -3.01 -5.70
N SER A 116 10.84 -2.75 -5.28
CA SER A 116 12.00 -2.66 -6.16
C SER A 116 12.75 -4.00 -6.20
N ALA A 117 13.72 -4.21 -5.31
CA ALA A 117 14.61 -5.36 -5.31
C ALA A 117 13.90 -6.68 -4.99
N GLY A 118 12.90 -6.68 -4.10
CA GLY A 118 12.09 -7.86 -3.77
C GLY A 118 11.34 -8.41 -5.00
N ALA A 119 10.65 -7.52 -5.71
CA ALA A 119 10.03 -7.83 -6.99
C ALA A 119 11.06 -8.28 -8.04
N GLY A 120 12.17 -7.55 -8.16
CA GLY A 120 13.27 -7.86 -9.07
C GLY A 120 13.82 -9.27 -8.88
N TYR A 121 14.09 -9.68 -7.64
CA TYR A 121 14.55 -11.03 -7.32
C TYR A 121 13.51 -12.10 -7.67
N LYS A 122 12.23 -11.89 -7.33
CA LYS A 122 11.15 -12.85 -7.67
C LYS A 122 11.01 -13.05 -9.18
N ILE A 123 11.21 -11.99 -9.97
CA ILE A 123 11.04 -12.01 -11.42
C ILE A 123 12.28 -12.57 -12.14
N THR A 124 13.47 -12.23 -11.68
CA THR A 124 14.73 -12.47 -12.42
C THR A 124 15.63 -13.53 -11.78
N GLY A 125 15.48 -13.77 -10.48
CA GLY A 125 16.42 -14.56 -9.69
C GLY A 125 17.77 -13.89 -9.47
N ASP A 126 17.90 -12.57 -9.73
CA ASP A 126 19.17 -11.86 -9.63
C ASP A 126 19.65 -11.76 -8.17
N GLU A 127 20.84 -12.32 -7.91
CA GLU A 127 21.41 -12.37 -6.56
C GLU A 127 21.73 -10.97 -6.00
N HIS A 128 21.97 -9.97 -6.86
CA HIS A 128 22.13 -8.58 -6.43
C HIS A 128 20.86 -8.06 -5.75
N CYS A 129 19.70 -8.28 -6.37
CA CYS A 129 18.40 -7.92 -5.79
C CYS A 129 18.18 -8.62 -4.44
N LYS A 130 18.55 -9.90 -4.32
CA LYS A 130 18.43 -10.64 -3.05
C LYS A 130 19.31 -10.03 -1.95
N GLN A 131 20.55 -9.66 -2.25
CA GLN A 131 21.44 -9.02 -1.29
C GLN A 131 20.89 -7.67 -0.85
N GLU A 132 20.36 -6.89 -1.79
CA GLU A 132 19.75 -5.58 -1.52
C GLU A 132 18.52 -5.70 -0.59
N VAL A 133 17.66 -6.70 -0.81
CA VAL A 133 16.52 -6.99 0.07
C VAL A 133 16.97 -7.28 1.51
N ILE A 134 18.03 -8.06 1.69
CA ILE A 134 18.54 -8.40 3.03
C ILE A 134 19.15 -7.16 3.70
N GLN A 135 19.92 -6.36 2.98
CA GLN A 135 20.48 -5.10 3.49
C GLN A 135 19.37 -4.11 3.90
N ALA A 136 18.35 -3.95 3.07
CA ALA A 136 17.19 -3.13 3.39
C ALA A 136 16.44 -3.66 4.62
N ALA A 137 16.32 -4.99 4.77
CA ALA A 137 15.71 -5.58 5.95
C ALA A 137 16.52 -5.32 7.23
N ASP A 138 17.86 -5.29 7.17
CA ASP A 138 18.70 -4.86 8.29
C ASP A 138 18.40 -3.40 8.69
N VAL A 139 18.25 -2.49 7.71
CA VAL A 139 17.88 -1.07 7.95
C VAL A 139 16.52 -0.97 8.64
N LEU A 140 15.52 -1.71 8.16
CA LEU A 140 14.20 -1.72 8.78
C LEU A 140 14.22 -2.33 10.18
N LEU A 141 14.93 -3.45 10.37
CA LEU A 141 15.05 -4.14 11.64
C LEU A 141 15.75 -3.27 12.70
N ALA A 142 16.72 -2.44 12.30
CA ALA A 142 17.41 -1.51 13.19
C ALA A 142 16.46 -0.48 13.84
N ARG A 143 15.23 -0.33 13.32
CA ARG A 143 14.20 0.53 13.90
C ARG A 143 13.31 -0.18 14.93
N PHE A 144 13.52 -1.47 15.19
CA PHE A 144 12.74 -2.24 16.16
C PHE A 144 13.05 -1.81 17.60
N GLN A 145 12.02 -1.32 18.28
CA GLN A 145 12.03 -0.97 19.69
C GLN A 145 11.68 -2.19 20.54
N GLU A 146 12.62 -2.65 21.37
CA GLU A 146 12.38 -3.74 22.32
C GLU A 146 11.29 -3.39 23.33
N LYS A 147 11.30 -2.15 23.86
CA LYS A 147 10.29 -1.66 24.77
C LYS A 147 9.03 -1.26 24.01
N GLY A 148 8.01 -2.09 24.09
CA GLY A 148 6.76 -1.94 23.34
C GLY A 148 6.70 -2.83 22.09
N GLU A 149 7.81 -3.47 21.72
CA GLU A 149 7.88 -4.48 20.67
C GLU A 149 7.30 -4.00 19.32
N PHE A 150 7.81 -2.87 18.81
CA PHE A 150 7.36 -2.30 17.55
C PHE A 150 8.49 -1.65 16.75
N ILE A 151 8.35 -1.56 15.43
CA ILE A 151 9.22 -0.80 14.54
C ILE A 151 8.81 0.67 14.59
N GLN A 152 9.73 1.55 14.99
CA GLN A 152 9.48 2.99 15.08
C GLN A 152 9.26 3.60 13.70
N ALA A 153 8.17 4.34 13.54
CA ALA A 153 7.73 4.83 12.24
C ALA A 153 8.67 5.88 11.64
N TRP A 154 8.78 7.06 12.25
CA TRP A 154 9.58 8.18 11.75
C TRP A 154 10.55 8.69 12.83
N GLY A 155 11.39 9.64 12.43
CA GLY A 155 12.31 10.33 13.33
C GLY A 155 13.52 9.49 13.75
N THR A 156 14.37 10.12 14.55
CA THR A 156 15.55 9.50 15.14
C THR A 156 15.14 8.34 16.03
N TYR A 157 15.85 7.21 15.93
CA TYR A 157 15.60 6.04 16.77
C TYR A 157 15.64 6.41 18.26
N GLY A 158 14.58 6.07 19.00
CA GLY A 158 14.46 6.32 20.43
C GLY A 158 14.05 7.74 20.81
N ASP A 159 13.73 8.62 19.84
CA ASP A 159 13.19 9.94 20.13
C ASP A 159 11.83 9.83 20.86
N PRO A 160 11.70 10.34 22.10
CA PRO A 160 10.46 10.28 22.87
C PRO A 160 9.25 10.91 22.17
N GLN A 161 9.46 11.88 21.28
CA GLN A 161 8.37 12.55 20.53
C GLN A 161 7.92 11.75 19.30
N GLU A 162 8.71 10.78 18.87
CA GLU A 162 8.46 9.94 17.69
C GLU A 162 8.41 8.46 18.06
N TYR A 163 8.30 8.13 19.36
CA TYR A 163 8.23 6.78 19.90
C TYR A 163 6.86 6.14 19.65
N ARG A 164 6.57 5.91 18.36
CA ARG A 164 5.26 5.51 17.84
C ARG A 164 5.37 4.57 16.65
N LEU A 165 4.29 3.83 16.41
CA LEU A 165 4.05 3.09 15.17
C LEU A 165 2.95 3.76 14.33
N ILE A 166 2.88 3.41 13.05
CA ILE A 166 1.84 3.90 12.11
C ILE A 166 1.25 2.68 11.40
N ILE A 167 -0.05 2.69 11.09
CA ILE A 167 -0.79 1.53 10.55
C ILE A 167 -0.25 0.98 9.22
N ASP A 168 0.35 1.83 8.38
CA ASP A 168 0.99 1.44 7.11
C ASP A 168 2.25 0.59 7.31
N SER A 169 2.80 0.52 8.52
CA SER A 169 3.89 -0.39 8.87
C SER A 169 3.56 -1.85 8.56
N LEU A 170 2.27 -2.23 8.55
CA LEU A 170 1.82 -3.56 8.15
C LEU A 170 2.28 -3.96 6.75
N LEU A 171 2.45 -2.98 5.84
CA LEU A 171 2.89 -3.21 4.48
C LEU A 171 4.42 -3.24 4.36
N ASN A 172 5.12 -2.86 5.43
CA ASN A 172 6.57 -2.86 5.49
C ASN A 172 7.13 -4.16 6.09
N LEU A 173 6.35 -4.84 6.95
CA LEU A 173 6.69 -6.14 7.52
C LEU A 173 7.01 -7.28 6.54
N PRO A 174 6.37 -7.38 5.35
CA PRO A 174 6.68 -8.43 4.39
C PRO A 174 8.15 -8.46 3.96
N LEU A 175 8.85 -7.30 3.98
CA LEU A 175 10.29 -7.24 3.73
C LEU A 175 11.08 -8.10 4.74
N LEU A 176 10.72 -8.04 6.02
CA LEU A 176 11.38 -8.81 7.09
C LEU A 176 11.08 -10.31 6.98
N PHE A 177 9.85 -10.68 6.62
CA PHE A 177 9.52 -12.08 6.35
C PHE A 177 10.27 -12.62 5.14
N ALA A 178 10.36 -11.85 4.05
CA ALA A 178 11.15 -12.20 2.87
C ALA A 178 12.63 -12.37 3.23
N ALA A 179 13.22 -11.46 4.00
CA ALA A 179 14.60 -11.57 4.46
C ALA A 179 14.85 -12.87 5.24
N THR A 180 13.91 -13.27 6.12
CA THR A 180 13.98 -14.57 6.83
C THR A 180 14.02 -15.74 5.85
N GLN A 181 13.16 -15.73 4.82
CA GLN A 181 13.10 -16.78 3.80
C GLN A 181 14.39 -16.84 2.97
N LEU A 182 15.02 -15.70 2.70
CA LEU A 182 16.21 -15.58 1.85
C LEU A 182 17.53 -15.89 2.58
N SER A 183 17.66 -15.50 3.85
CA SER A 183 18.88 -15.69 4.65
C SER A 183 18.82 -16.87 5.61
N GLY A 184 17.62 -17.30 6.00
CA GLY A 184 17.41 -18.27 7.07
C GLY A 184 17.48 -17.68 8.49
N GLU A 185 17.70 -16.37 8.64
CA GLU A 185 17.79 -15.71 9.95
C GLU A 185 16.41 -15.37 10.51
N THR A 186 16.03 -15.99 11.63
CA THR A 186 14.68 -15.84 12.21
C THR A 186 14.42 -14.49 12.86
N ARG A 187 15.47 -13.73 13.20
CA ARG A 187 15.35 -12.42 13.88
C ARG A 187 14.43 -11.44 13.15
N TYR A 188 14.41 -11.48 11.81
CA TYR A 188 13.55 -10.62 11.01
C TYR A 188 12.06 -10.99 11.20
N ALA A 189 11.71 -12.26 11.02
CA ALA A 189 10.34 -12.75 11.24
C ALA A 189 9.88 -12.60 12.69
N GLU A 190 10.77 -12.78 13.67
CA GLU A 190 10.46 -12.57 15.09
C GLU A 190 10.08 -11.11 15.38
N ALA A 191 10.87 -10.14 14.90
CA ALA A 191 10.57 -8.72 15.03
C ALA A 191 9.28 -8.33 14.30
N ALA A 192 9.08 -8.82 13.07
CA ALA A 192 7.87 -8.59 12.30
C ALA A 192 6.61 -9.14 13.01
N SER A 193 6.70 -10.37 13.53
CA SER A 193 5.62 -11.01 14.29
C SER A 193 5.25 -10.21 15.53
N LYS A 194 6.25 -9.76 16.29
CA LYS A 194 6.06 -8.92 17.47
C LYS A 194 5.39 -7.60 17.12
N HIS A 195 5.92 -6.89 16.12
CA HIS A 195 5.34 -5.64 15.65
C HIS A 195 3.88 -5.80 15.22
N TYR A 196 3.59 -6.84 14.43
CA TYR A 196 2.24 -7.16 13.97
C TYR A 196 1.26 -7.35 15.15
N GLN A 197 1.69 -8.07 16.20
CA GLN A 197 0.87 -8.24 17.40
C GLN A 197 0.65 -6.93 18.15
N THR A 198 1.67 -6.07 18.22
CA THR A 198 1.56 -4.73 18.84
C THR A 198 0.59 -3.85 18.07
N VAL A 199 0.70 -3.78 16.74
CA VAL A 199 -0.23 -3.05 15.85
C VAL A 199 -1.68 -3.49 16.12
N ARG A 200 -1.94 -4.80 16.12
CA ARG A 200 -3.29 -5.34 16.35
C ARG A 200 -3.91 -4.97 17.70
N LYS A 201 -3.08 -4.79 18.73
CA LYS A 201 -3.54 -4.48 20.10
C LYS A 201 -3.68 -2.98 20.37
N THR A 202 -3.20 -2.11 19.46
CA THR A 202 -3.05 -0.67 19.73
C THR A 202 -3.74 0.19 18.68
N VAL A 203 -3.19 0.26 17.47
CA VAL A 203 -3.68 1.16 16.42
C VAL A 203 -5.03 0.70 15.84
N ILE A 204 -5.37 -0.58 15.95
CA ILE A 204 -6.71 -1.10 15.63
C ILE A 204 -7.60 -0.97 16.87
N LYS A 205 -8.67 -0.19 16.76
CA LYS A 205 -9.61 0.09 17.85
C LYS A 205 -10.59 -1.08 18.05
N ASN A 206 -11.22 -1.13 19.22
CA ASN A 206 -12.21 -2.16 19.56
C ASN A 206 -13.46 -2.13 18.67
N ASP A 207 -13.79 -0.99 18.08
CA ASP A 207 -14.89 -0.82 17.12
C ASP A 207 -14.50 -1.12 15.67
N ALA A 208 -13.32 -1.73 15.47
CA ALA A 208 -12.73 -2.09 14.18
C ALA A 208 -12.38 -0.90 13.26
N THR A 209 -12.39 0.33 13.80
CA THR A 209 -11.77 1.48 13.16
C THR A 209 -10.26 1.50 13.46
N THR A 210 -9.52 2.35 12.76
CA THR A 210 -8.07 2.49 12.94
C THR A 210 -7.73 3.90 13.41
N PHE A 211 -6.78 4.01 14.34
CA PHE A 211 -5.99 5.24 14.44
C PHE A 211 -5.02 5.29 13.25
N HIS A 212 -4.47 6.46 12.97
CA HIS A 212 -3.36 6.55 12.00
C HIS A 212 -2.06 6.12 12.68
N THR A 213 -1.76 6.68 13.86
CA THR A 213 -0.54 6.39 14.63
C THR A 213 -0.86 6.08 16.09
N TYR A 214 0.05 5.38 16.77
CA TYR A 214 -0.09 5.05 18.18
C TYR A 214 1.24 5.20 18.92
N TYR A 215 1.21 5.94 20.03
CA TYR A 215 2.36 6.29 20.85
C TYR A 215 2.54 5.34 22.03
N PHE A 216 3.80 5.16 22.45
CA PHE A 216 4.18 4.36 23.61
C PHE A 216 5.05 5.20 24.55
N ASP A 217 5.05 4.84 25.82
CA ASP A 217 6.00 5.37 26.78
C ASP A 217 7.41 4.78 26.51
N PRO A 218 8.45 5.59 26.23
CA PRO A 218 9.77 5.09 25.85
C PRO A 218 10.53 4.40 27.00
N GLU A 219 10.16 4.68 28.25
CA GLU A 219 10.81 4.09 29.42
C GLU A 219 10.26 2.71 29.75
N THR A 220 8.95 2.52 29.60
CA THR A 220 8.22 1.32 30.02
C THR A 220 7.73 0.46 28.85
N GLY A 221 7.64 1.02 27.64
CA GLY A 221 7.05 0.38 26.46
C GLY A 221 5.53 0.26 26.52
N GLN A 222 4.86 0.87 27.50
CA GLN A 222 3.41 0.75 27.64
C GLN A 222 2.66 1.60 26.59
N PRO A 223 1.54 1.10 26.04
CA PRO A 223 0.67 1.89 25.16
C PRO A 223 0.24 3.20 25.83
N SER A 224 0.34 4.32 25.11
CA SER A 224 -0.04 5.65 25.59
C SER A 224 -1.36 6.12 24.98
N HIS A 225 -1.38 6.50 23.70
CA HIS A 225 -2.55 7.04 23.03
C HIS A 225 -2.45 6.91 21.50
N GLY A 226 -3.60 6.88 20.84
CA GLY A 226 -3.70 7.00 19.39
C GLY A 226 -3.80 8.46 18.95
N ALA A 227 -3.28 8.76 17.75
CA ALA A 227 -3.32 10.10 17.17
C ALA A 227 -3.34 10.02 15.63
N THR A 228 -3.34 11.18 14.97
CA THR A 228 -3.18 11.29 13.52
C THR A 228 -2.34 12.47 13.06
N HIS A 229 -1.61 12.27 11.96
CA HIS A 229 -0.97 13.33 11.17
C HIS A 229 -1.63 13.59 9.81
N GLN A 230 -2.58 12.74 9.39
CA GLN A 230 -3.15 12.78 8.03
C GLN A 230 -4.68 12.66 8.00
N GLY A 231 -5.29 12.13 9.07
CA GLY A 231 -6.73 12.08 9.26
C GLY A 231 -7.31 13.43 9.70
N ASN A 232 -8.63 13.57 9.61
CA ASN A 232 -9.33 14.79 10.01
C ASN A 232 -9.22 15.11 11.51
N SER A 233 -9.19 14.08 12.36
CA SER A 233 -8.91 14.22 13.80
C SER A 233 -8.38 12.90 14.38
N ASP A 234 -7.87 12.93 15.62
CA ASP A 234 -7.44 11.70 16.31
C ASP A 234 -8.57 10.65 16.46
N GLN A 235 -9.83 11.09 16.39
CA GLN A 235 -11.00 10.24 16.50
C GLN A 235 -11.61 9.87 15.15
N SER A 236 -11.19 10.53 14.06
CA SER A 236 -11.70 10.26 12.73
C SER A 236 -11.20 8.91 12.19
N ILE A 237 -11.69 8.52 11.02
CA ILE A 237 -11.28 7.28 10.35
C ILE A 237 -10.72 7.67 8.99
N TRP A 238 -9.42 7.88 8.95
CA TRP A 238 -8.70 8.15 7.72
C TRP A 238 -8.83 6.96 6.77
N ALA A 239 -9.41 7.18 5.58
CA ALA A 239 -9.87 6.10 4.71
C ALA A 239 -8.71 5.18 4.29
N ARG A 240 -7.54 5.75 3.97
CA ARG A 240 -6.35 4.97 3.60
C ARG A 240 -5.75 4.21 4.79
N GLY A 241 -5.84 4.75 6.00
CA GLY A 241 -5.43 4.04 7.23
C GLY A 241 -6.25 2.78 7.46
N GLN A 242 -7.57 2.87 7.24
CA GLN A 242 -8.46 1.71 7.28
C GLN A 242 -8.10 0.70 6.18
N SER A 243 -7.80 1.15 4.97
CA SER A 243 -7.37 0.29 3.87
C SER A 243 -6.05 -0.43 4.14
N TRP A 244 -5.09 0.21 4.83
CA TRP A 244 -3.86 -0.44 5.25
C TRP A 244 -4.10 -1.61 6.20
N ALA A 245 -5.11 -1.54 7.07
CA ALA A 245 -5.50 -2.70 7.87
C ALA A 245 -6.14 -3.80 7.00
N ILE A 246 -6.99 -3.43 6.03
CA ILE A 246 -7.66 -4.38 5.13
C ILE A 246 -6.66 -5.17 4.30
N LEU A 247 -5.58 -4.55 3.81
CA LEU A 247 -4.52 -5.27 3.08
C LEU A 247 -3.47 -5.88 4.00
N GLY A 248 -3.01 -5.12 4.99
CA GLY A 248 -1.90 -5.48 5.85
C GLY A 248 -2.17 -6.70 6.73
N LEU A 249 -3.36 -6.83 7.31
CA LEU A 249 -3.69 -7.98 8.15
C LEU A 249 -3.60 -9.32 7.39
N PRO A 250 -4.34 -9.54 6.28
CA PRO A 250 -4.24 -10.80 5.55
C PRO A 250 -2.84 -10.99 4.94
N LEU A 251 -2.16 -9.92 4.53
CA LEU A 251 -0.79 -10.04 4.04
C LEU A 251 0.16 -10.60 5.08
N ASN A 252 0.12 -10.13 6.33
CA ASN A 252 0.95 -10.65 7.42
C ASN A 252 0.52 -12.05 7.86
N GLU A 253 -0.79 -12.34 7.93
CA GLU A 253 -1.29 -13.68 8.25
C GLU A 253 -0.89 -14.73 7.21
N SER A 254 -0.66 -14.33 5.97
CA SER A 254 -0.14 -15.23 4.94
C SER A 254 1.27 -15.76 5.22
N TYR A 255 2.05 -15.07 6.06
CA TYR A 255 3.37 -15.48 6.54
C TYR A 255 3.31 -16.22 7.88
N LEU A 256 2.43 -15.76 8.78
CA LEU A 256 2.34 -16.27 10.15
C LEU A 256 1.47 -17.53 10.27
N HIS A 257 0.51 -17.70 9.35
CA HIS A 257 -0.46 -18.80 9.35
C HIS A 257 -1.17 -18.96 10.71
N SER A 258 -1.51 -17.86 11.38
CA SER A 258 -2.17 -17.92 12.69
C SER A 258 -3.53 -18.62 12.55
N GLN A 259 -3.84 -19.52 13.49
CA GLN A 259 -5.14 -20.18 13.58
C GLN A 259 -5.69 -20.02 15.00
N PRO A 260 -6.85 -19.37 15.19
CA PRO A 260 -7.73 -18.79 14.16
C PRO A 260 -7.19 -17.48 13.56
N PHE A 261 -7.67 -17.13 12.36
CA PHE A 261 -7.49 -15.81 11.74
C PHE A 261 -8.04 -14.70 12.66
N PRO A 262 -7.51 -13.45 12.62
CA PRO A 262 -8.02 -12.34 13.43
C PRO A 262 -9.56 -12.17 13.37
N GLU A 263 -10.23 -12.40 14.50
CA GLU A 263 -11.70 -12.41 14.59
C GLU A 263 -12.36 -11.06 14.28
N ASN A 264 -11.61 -9.96 14.40
CA ASN A 264 -12.10 -8.60 14.14
C ASN A 264 -11.94 -8.15 12.67
N TYR A 265 -11.30 -8.95 11.81
CA TYR A 265 -11.06 -8.56 10.41
C TYR A 265 -12.34 -8.32 9.60
N PRO A 266 -13.39 -9.17 9.70
CA PRO A 266 -14.65 -8.88 8.99
C PRO A 266 -15.28 -7.54 9.38
N GLN A 267 -15.13 -7.12 10.64
CA GLN A 267 -15.64 -5.86 11.15
C GLN A 267 -14.83 -4.68 10.60
N ILE A 268 -13.51 -4.83 10.42
CA ILE A 268 -12.65 -3.80 9.80
C ILE A 268 -13.09 -3.53 8.35
N VAL A 269 -13.38 -4.61 7.60
CA VAL A 269 -13.92 -4.51 6.24
C VAL A 269 -15.33 -3.92 6.25
N ASP A 270 -16.20 -4.35 7.16
CA ASP A 270 -17.57 -3.85 7.28
C ASP A 270 -17.60 -2.36 7.60
N VAL A 271 -16.70 -1.85 8.44
CA VAL A 271 -16.52 -0.41 8.69
C VAL A 271 -16.25 0.30 7.36
N PHE A 272 -15.25 -0.12 6.59
CA PHE A 272 -14.91 0.53 5.32
C PHE A 272 -16.10 0.55 4.34
N LEU A 273 -16.75 -0.60 4.14
CA LEU A 273 -17.88 -0.73 3.22
C LEU A 273 -19.11 0.06 3.66
N ALA A 274 -19.36 0.17 4.97
CA ALA A 274 -20.48 0.93 5.52
C ALA A 274 -20.33 2.45 5.29
N HIS A 275 -19.08 2.93 5.22
CA HIS A 275 -18.78 4.36 5.03
C HIS A 275 -18.62 4.75 3.56
N LEU A 276 -18.63 3.81 2.62
CA LEU A 276 -18.59 4.14 1.20
C LEU A 276 -19.82 5.01 0.80
N PRO A 277 -19.59 6.14 0.11
CA PRO A 277 -20.64 7.03 -0.36
C PRO A 277 -21.39 6.48 -1.58
N ALA A 278 -22.33 7.26 -2.13
CA ALA A 278 -23.19 6.84 -3.22
C ALA A 278 -22.41 6.37 -4.47
N ASP A 279 -21.29 6.99 -4.81
CA ASP A 279 -20.41 6.57 -5.92
C ASP A 279 -19.46 5.41 -5.57
N LEU A 280 -19.56 4.86 -4.36
CA LEU A 280 -18.76 3.75 -3.84
C LEU A 280 -17.24 4.02 -3.75
N VAL A 281 -16.80 5.28 -3.87
CA VAL A 281 -15.39 5.67 -3.69
C VAL A 281 -15.26 6.56 -2.46
N PRO A 282 -14.41 6.20 -1.48
CA PRO A 282 -14.39 6.87 -0.20
C PRO A 282 -13.94 8.33 -0.35
N TYR A 283 -14.50 9.19 0.51
CA TYR A 283 -13.84 10.45 0.85
C TYR A 283 -12.51 10.15 1.55
N TRP A 284 -11.59 11.10 1.59
CA TRP A 284 -10.26 10.89 2.20
C TRP A 284 -10.33 10.55 3.70
N ASP A 285 -11.40 10.92 4.39
CA ASP A 285 -11.74 10.55 5.76
C ASP A 285 -13.24 10.24 5.88
N PHE A 286 -13.61 9.25 6.69
CA PHE A 286 -15.01 8.85 6.88
C PHE A 286 -15.84 9.74 7.80
N ASP A 287 -15.25 10.81 8.36
CA ASP A 287 -16.03 11.93 8.88
C ASP A 287 -16.85 12.64 7.78
N PHE A 288 -16.42 12.51 6.51
CA PHE A 288 -17.09 13.08 5.34
C PHE A 288 -18.01 12.06 4.65
N ASN A 289 -19.10 12.56 4.05
CA ASN A 289 -20.10 11.75 3.36
C ASN A 289 -20.90 12.61 2.37
N ASP A 290 -21.87 12.04 1.66
CA ASP A 290 -22.63 12.79 0.63
C ASP A 290 -23.44 13.98 1.15
N GLN A 291 -23.69 14.06 2.47
CA GLN A 291 -24.32 15.23 3.09
C GLN A 291 -23.28 16.28 3.53
N HIS A 292 -22.03 15.88 3.73
CA HIS A 292 -20.90 16.71 4.13
C HIS A 292 -19.68 16.33 3.28
N PRO A 293 -19.69 16.65 1.97
CA PRO A 293 -18.69 16.13 1.04
C PRO A 293 -17.32 16.80 1.25
N ALA A 294 -16.28 16.05 0.90
CA ALA A 294 -14.89 16.51 0.79
C ALA A 294 -14.24 15.87 -0.46
N GLU A 295 -12.92 15.93 -0.58
CA GLU A 295 -12.18 15.26 -1.65
C GLU A 295 -12.19 13.73 -1.47
N LYS A 296 -12.10 13.02 -2.59
CA LYS A 296 -12.05 11.56 -2.63
C LYS A 296 -10.64 11.05 -2.38
N ASP A 297 -10.54 9.80 -1.97
CA ASP A 297 -9.27 9.09 -1.99
C ASP A 297 -9.41 7.75 -2.72
N SER A 298 -9.22 7.79 -4.03
CA SER A 298 -9.24 6.60 -4.90
C SER A 298 -8.18 5.56 -4.50
N SER A 299 -7.05 6.01 -3.92
CA SER A 299 -5.99 5.11 -3.47
C SER A 299 -6.46 4.19 -2.35
N ALA A 300 -7.27 4.70 -1.40
CA ALA A 300 -7.84 3.90 -0.33
C ALA A 300 -8.71 2.75 -0.87
N LEU A 301 -9.51 3.00 -1.92
CA LEU A 301 -10.32 1.95 -2.53
C LEU A 301 -9.48 0.90 -3.27
N ALA A 302 -8.43 1.32 -3.97
CA ALA A 302 -7.51 0.42 -4.67
C ALA A 302 -6.77 -0.52 -3.69
N ILE A 303 -6.28 0.02 -2.58
CA ILE A 303 -5.64 -0.73 -1.50
C ILE A 303 -6.62 -1.74 -0.87
N ALA A 304 -7.84 -1.29 -0.55
CA ALA A 304 -8.86 -2.17 0.03
C ALA A 304 -9.25 -3.31 -0.92
N ALA A 305 -9.32 -3.04 -2.23
CA ALA A 305 -9.56 -4.08 -3.22
C ALA A 305 -8.44 -5.13 -3.23
N CYS A 306 -7.17 -4.71 -3.23
CA CYS A 306 -6.04 -5.64 -3.09
C CYS A 306 -6.09 -6.45 -1.79
N GLY A 307 -6.49 -5.83 -0.68
CA GLY A 307 -6.62 -6.51 0.60
C GLY A 307 -7.74 -7.56 0.63
N LEU A 308 -8.86 -7.31 -0.04
CA LEU A 308 -9.92 -8.30 -0.21
C LEU A 308 -9.51 -9.46 -1.13
N LEU A 309 -8.72 -9.19 -2.18
CA LEU A 309 -8.12 -10.26 -2.99
C LEU A 309 -7.13 -11.10 -2.20
N GLU A 310 -6.44 -10.49 -1.23
CA GLU A 310 -5.54 -11.20 -0.33
C GLU A 310 -6.29 -12.04 0.71
N ALA A 311 -7.33 -11.47 1.31
CA ALA A 311 -8.17 -12.14 2.29
C ALA A 311 -8.98 -13.31 1.72
N GLU A 312 -9.31 -13.29 0.43
CA GLU A 312 -10.01 -14.40 -0.24
C GLU A 312 -9.22 -15.71 -0.16
N LYS A 313 -7.88 -15.65 -0.29
CA LYS A 313 -7.00 -16.82 -0.23
C LYS A 313 -7.03 -17.57 1.12
N MET A 314 -7.53 -16.90 2.16
CA MET A 314 -7.64 -17.44 3.52
C MET A 314 -9.10 -17.52 3.98
N GLU A 315 -10.07 -17.29 3.09
CA GLU A 315 -11.50 -17.26 3.40
C GLU A 315 -11.85 -16.29 4.55
N ALA A 316 -11.05 -15.23 4.72
CA ALA A 316 -11.15 -14.32 5.86
C ALA A 316 -12.36 -13.36 5.78
N TYR A 317 -13.01 -13.28 4.61
CA TYR A 317 -14.20 -12.46 4.42
C TYR A 317 -15.12 -13.02 3.32
N PRO A 318 -16.45 -13.08 3.53
CA PRO A 318 -17.38 -13.59 2.53
C PRO A 318 -17.43 -12.71 1.28
N ASP A 319 -17.49 -13.33 0.10
CA ASP A 319 -17.56 -12.67 -1.20
C ASP A 319 -16.42 -11.68 -1.49
N ALA A 320 -15.28 -11.80 -0.79
CA ALA A 320 -14.17 -10.85 -0.85
C ALA A 320 -13.71 -10.54 -2.28
N GLN A 321 -13.45 -11.56 -3.11
CA GLN A 321 -13.06 -11.36 -4.51
C GLN A 321 -14.15 -10.67 -5.34
N LYS A 322 -15.43 -10.99 -5.12
CA LYS A 322 -16.54 -10.34 -5.87
C LYS A 322 -16.65 -8.86 -5.54
N ILE A 323 -16.49 -8.51 -4.27
CA ILE A 323 -16.48 -7.11 -3.81
C ILE A 323 -15.25 -6.38 -4.37
N ALA A 324 -14.06 -6.99 -4.33
CA ALA A 324 -12.84 -6.42 -4.89
C ALA A 324 -12.95 -6.14 -6.40
N LYS A 325 -13.54 -7.07 -7.17
CA LYS A 325 -13.87 -6.86 -8.60
C LYS A 325 -14.74 -5.61 -8.78
N GLY A 326 -15.77 -5.44 -7.95
CA GLY A 326 -16.63 -4.26 -7.97
C GLY A 326 -15.89 -2.95 -7.71
N MET A 327 -14.98 -2.95 -6.74
CA MET A 327 -14.15 -1.79 -6.40
C MET A 327 -13.26 -1.39 -7.57
N LEU A 328 -12.55 -2.36 -8.17
CA LEU A 328 -11.67 -2.11 -9.31
C LEU A 328 -12.44 -1.70 -10.56
N TYR A 329 -13.64 -2.27 -10.77
CA TYR A 329 -14.53 -1.84 -11.85
C TYR A 329 -14.94 -0.38 -11.67
N GLN A 330 -15.39 0.00 -10.48
CA GLN A 330 -15.78 1.37 -10.18
C GLN A 330 -14.63 2.36 -10.41
N LEU A 331 -13.42 2.03 -9.95
CA LEU A 331 -12.22 2.82 -10.21
C LEU A 331 -11.93 2.94 -11.71
N GLY A 332 -11.92 1.82 -12.43
CA GLY A 332 -11.60 1.82 -13.87
C GLY A 332 -12.61 2.54 -14.75
N GLU A 333 -13.87 2.65 -14.32
CA GLU A 333 -14.91 3.33 -15.08
C GLU A 333 -15.08 4.79 -14.71
N GLN A 334 -14.85 5.19 -13.45
CA GLN A 334 -15.16 6.54 -12.98
C GLN A 334 -13.93 7.36 -12.55
N TYR A 335 -12.80 6.70 -12.26
CA TYR A 335 -11.60 7.34 -11.69
C TYR A 335 -10.33 7.09 -12.50
N ALA A 336 -10.41 6.39 -13.63
CA ALA A 336 -9.24 6.14 -14.49
C ALA A 336 -8.75 7.45 -15.13
N ALA A 337 -7.47 7.75 -14.96
CA ALA A 337 -6.84 8.95 -15.48
C ALA A 337 -6.78 9.03 -17.01
N SER A 338 -6.93 7.89 -17.70
CA SER A 338 -7.01 7.81 -19.16
C SER A 338 -8.17 8.62 -19.77
N GLN A 339 -9.15 9.02 -18.94
CA GLN A 339 -10.27 9.87 -19.34
C GLN A 339 -9.89 11.37 -19.40
N VAL A 340 -8.77 11.75 -18.80
CA VAL A 340 -8.30 13.14 -18.72
C VAL A 340 -7.01 13.29 -19.55
N PRO A 341 -7.06 14.00 -20.69
CA PRO A 341 -5.87 14.23 -21.50
C PRO A 341 -4.74 14.86 -20.68
N GLU A 342 -3.51 14.49 -21.00
CA GLU A 342 -2.30 14.99 -20.34
C GLU A 342 -2.10 14.57 -18.87
N ASN A 343 -3.02 13.82 -18.25
CA ASN A 343 -2.75 13.28 -16.92
C ASN A 343 -1.69 12.16 -16.97
N GLU A 344 -0.80 12.13 -15.97
CA GLU A 344 0.28 11.14 -15.87
C GLU A 344 0.01 10.02 -14.86
N GLY A 345 -1.08 10.12 -14.10
CA GLY A 345 -1.53 9.05 -13.21
C GLY A 345 -2.18 7.89 -13.94
N LEU A 346 -2.47 6.83 -13.17
CA LEU A 346 -3.38 5.75 -13.58
C LEU A 346 -4.78 5.98 -12.97
N LEU A 347 -4.82 6.48 -11.73
CA LEU A 347 -6.03 6.90 -11.04
C LEU A 347 -6.03 8.40 -10.71
N LEU A 348 -7.20 9.01 -10.81
CA LEU A 348 -7.50 10.37 -10.38
C LEU A 348 -7.98 10.41 -8.94
N HIS A 349 -8.10 11.62 -8.39
CA HIS A 349 -8.83 11.90 -7.15
C HIS A 349 -8.30 11.13 -5.93
N GLY A 350 -6.99 11.18 -5.74
CA GLY A 350 -6.33 10.74 -4.52
C GLY A 350 -6.02 11.92 -3.59
N VAL A 351 -5.83 11.63 -2.30
CA VAL A 351 -5.43 12.65 -1.30
C VAL A 351 -4.19 12.18 -0.57
N TYR A 352 -3.06 12.87 -0.72
CA TYR A 352 -1.83 12.53 -0.01
C TYR A 352 -1.89 12.95 1.46
N ALA A 353 -1.84 14.25 1.77
CA ALA A 353 -1.90 14.76 3.13
C ALA A 353 -2.75 16.04 3.16
N HIS A 354 -4.04 15.88 3.48
CA HIS A 354 -5.02 16.95 3.39
C HIS A 354 -4.67 18.14 4.29
N ALA A 355 -4.33 17.89 5.56
CA ALA A 355 -3.96 18.94 6.52
C ALA A 355 -2.72 19.76 6.09
N GLU A 356 -1.87 19.19 5.24
CA GLU A 356 -0.66 19.85 4.72
C GLU A 356 -0.86 20.50 3.34
N GLY A 357 -2.04 20.37 2.73
CA GLY A 357 -2.28 20.89 1.39
C GLY A 357 -1.51 20.14 0.28
N LYS A 358 -1.08 18.89 0.55
CA LYS A 358 -0.24 18.11 -0.38
C LYS A 358 -1.08 17.08 -1.11
N GLY A 359 -1.01 17.09 -2.44
CA GLY A 359 -1.63 16.09 -3.31
C GLY A 359 -3.11 15.90 -3.05
N ILE A 360 -3.86 17.00 -2.92
CA ILE A 360 -5.31 17.00 -2.73
C ILE A 360 -5.95 16.92 -4.11
N ASP A 361 -6.79 15.92 -4.33
CA ASP A 361 -7.47 15.66 -5.61
C ASP A 361 -6.50 15.38 -6.77
N GLU A 362 -5.42 14.64 -6.49
CA GLU A 362 -4.34 14.37 -7.45
C GLU A 362 -4.07 12.86 -7.56
N PRO A 363 -3.58 12.41 -8.72
CA PRO A 363 -2.91 11.12 -8.82
C PRO A 363 -1.78 10.98 -7.80
N ASN A 364 -1.58 9.74 -7.31
CA ASN A 364 -0.47 9.40 -6.45
C ASN A 364 0.05 7.99 -6.74
N LEU A 365 1.35 7.78 -6.49
CA LEU A 365 2.06 6.59 -6.95
C LEU A 365 1.55 5.30 -6.30
N TRP A 366 1.16 5.33 -5.03
CA TRP A 366 0.63 4.15 -4.35
C TRP A 366 -0.77 3.79 -4.87
N GLY A 367 -1.64 4.78 -5.10
CA GLY A 367 -2.95 4.54 -5.71
C GLY A 367 -2.81 3.93 -7.11
N ASP A 368 -1.91 4.46 -7.92
CA ASP A 368 -1.58 3.93 -9.25
C ASP A 368 -1.07 2.47 -9.15
N TYR A 369 -0.12 2.20 -8.26
CA TYR A 369 0.44 0.87 -8.05
C TYR A 369 -0.63 -0.14 -7.61
N PHE A 370 -1.41 0.16 -6.56
CA PHE A 370 -2.40 -0.79 -6.04
C PHE A 370 -3.57 -0.99 -6.99
N TYR A 371 -3.89 0.00 -7.82
CA TYR A 371 -4.86 -0.19 -8.90
C TYR A 371 -4.37 -1.19 -9.92
N LEU A 372 -3.15 -1.01 -10.43
CA LEU A 372 -2.55 -1.92 -11.39
C LEU A 372 -2.33 -3.31 -10.77
N GLU A 373 -1.85 -3.41 -9.54
CA GLU A 373 -1.70 -4.67 -8.81
C GLU A 373 -3.04 -5.41 -8.73
N GLY A 374 -4.12 -4.71 -8.36
CA GLY A 374 -5.46 -5.30 -8.29
C GLY A 374 -5.94 -5.85 -9.63
N LEU A 375 -5.71 -5.12 -10.73
CA LEU A 375 -6.03 -5.59 -12.07
C LEU A 375 -5.20 -6.83 -12.46
N ILE A 376 -3.89 -6.80 -12.19
CA ILE A 376 -2.97 -7.91 -12.50
C ILE A 376 -3.33 -9.17 -11.70
N ARG A 377 -3.64 -9.04 -10.40
CA ARG A 377 -4.10 -10.15 -9.55
C ARG A 377 -5.35 -10.84 -10.13
N LEU A 378 -6.26 -10.06 -10.72
CA LEU A 378 -7.48 -10.61 -11.33
C LEU A 378 -7.21 -11.25 -12.70
N ALA A 379 -6.36 -10.63 -13.52
CA ALA A 379 -6.05 -11.11 -14.86
C ALA A 379 -5.12 -12.34 -14.85
N LEU A 380 -4.26 -12.46 -13.84
CA LEU A 380 -3.27 -13.52 -13.69
C LEU A 380 -3.45 -14.24 -12.33
N PRO A 381 -4.34 -15.23 -12.21
CA PRO A 381 -4.64 -15.90 -10.94
C PRO A 381 -3.44 -16.56 -10.25
N ASN A 382 -2.41 -16.92 -11.02
CA ASN A 382 -1.17 -17.54 -10.52
C ASN A 382 -0.02 -16.52 -10.32
N TRP A 383 -0.28 -15.21 -10.45
CA TRP A 383 0.73 -14.19 -10.26
C TRP A 383 1.27 -14.21 -8.83
N GLN A 384 2.60 -14.15 -8.71
CA GLN A 384 3.28 -14.10 -7.43
C GLN A 384 3.43 -12.64 -7.02
N ARG A 385 2.72 -12.25 -5.97
CA ARG A 385 2.83 -10.90 -5.41
C ARG A 385 4.26 -10.59 -4.96
N TYR A 386 4.63 -9.31 -5.04
CA TYR A 386 5.95 -8.83 -4.63
C TYR A 386 6.14 -8.82 -3.11
N TRP A 387 5.06 -8.50 -2.41
CA TRP A 387 4.98 -8.56 -0.96
C TRP A 387 5.34 -9.91 -0.40
#